data_AF-A0A7V5VEA4-F1
#
_entry.id   AF-A0A7V5VEA4-F1
#
_cell.length_a   1.000
_cell.length_b   1.000
_cell.length_c   1.000
_cell.angle_alpha   90.00
_cell.angle_beta   90.00
_cell.angle_gamma   90.00
#
_symmetry.space_group_name_H-M   'P 1'
#
loop_
_entity.id
_entity.type
_entity.pdbx_description
1 polymer ?
#
loop_
_entity_poly.entity_id
_entity_poly.type
_entity_poly.pdbx_seq_one_letter_code
_entity_poly.pdbx_strand_id
1 'polypeptide(L)'
;PQRFSLYQDLTVEQNMRFFGDLFNMPPAAQKIQMEKLYAFSRLGPFKQRLAGQLSGGMKQKLALSCMLMHQPRVIVLDEPTFGVDPVSRHEFWEILHELRGQDVAVLVSTAYMDEAMQCDRVGLMYESRLLALDTPQGLLNGFPGYIMRLEAEKPEKVYTWLRTRLPRGRVQLFGDGIHIAIRNGEERKKAEDVIKEIPHKTSPAKKTEPQLEDLFLHLLEEQHV
;
A
#
# COMPACT_ATOMS: atom_id res chain seq x y z
N PRO A 1 -18.76 -0.05 -2.74
CA PRO A 1 -17.31 -0.11 -2.42
C PRO A 1 -16.55 -1.33 -2.97
N GLN A 2 -17.17 -2.52 -3.14
CA GLN A 2 -16.50 -3.69 -3.80
C GLN A 2 -17.09 -4.11 -5.15
N ARG A 3 -18.10 -3.40 -5.67
CA ARG A 3 -18.59 -3.57 -7.05
C ARG A 3 -18.01 -2.46 -7.92
N PHE A 4 -17.26 -2.86 -8.95
CA PHE A 4 -16.71 -1.98 -9.97
C PHE A 4 -17.79 -1.05 -10.53
N SER A 5 -17.52 0.26 -10.52
CA SER A 5 -18.40 1.31 -11.05
C SER A 5 -18.45 1.36 -12.59
N LEU A 6 -17.84 0.38 -13.26
CA LEU A 6 -17.69 0.36 -14.72
C LEU A 6 -18.77 -0.49 -15.36
N TYR A 7 -19.33 0.00 -16.46
CA TYR A 7 -20.22 -0.76 -17.33
C TYR A 7 -19.37 -1.67 -18.20
N GLN A 8 -19.43 -2.98 -17.93
CA GLN A 8 -18.54 -3.97 -18.54
C GLN A 8 -18.84 -4.22 -20.02
N ASP A 9 -20.08 -3.96 -20.42
CA ASP A 9 -20.63 -4.02 -21.77
C ASP A 9 -20.37 -2.74 -22.59
N LEU A 10 -19.86 -1.69 -21.96
CA LEU A 10 -19.39 -0.48 -22.64
C LEU A 10 -17.88 -0.56 -22.91
N THR A 11 -17.44 0.07 -23.99
CA THR A 11 -16.01 0.26 -24.27
C THR A 11 -15.36 1.21 -23.26
N VAL A 12 -14.03 1.23 -23.22
CA VAL A 12 -13.24 2.24 -22.47
C VAL A 12 -13.75 3.65 -22.79
N GLU A 13 -13.89 3.96 -24.08
CA GLU A 13 -14.36 5.27 -24.55
C GLU A 13 -15.79 5.56 -24.10
N GLN A 14 -16.70 4.59 -24.23
CA GLN A 14 -18.09 4.76 -23.84
C GLN A 14 -18.25 4.95 -22.33
N ASN A 15 -17.48 4.24 -21.50
CA ASN A 15 -17.46 4.48 -20.06
C ASN A 15 -17.05 5.93 -19.77
N MET A 16 -15.93 6.41 -20.33
CA MET A 16 -15.45 7.77 -20.06
C MET A 16 -16.45 8.84 -20.53
N ARG A 17 -17.07 8.66 -21.71
CA ARG A 17 -18.14 9.54 -22.20
C ARG A 17 -19.33 9.55 -21.26
N PHE A 18 -19.79 8.38 -20.83
CA PHE A 18 -20.91 8.25 -19.91
C PHE A 18 -20.67 9.05 -18.61
N PHE A 19 -19.49 8.96 -18.02
CA PHE A 19 -19.15 9.77 -16.84
C PHE A 19 -19.06 11.26 -17.16
N GLY A 20 -18.54 11.65 -18.33
CA GLY A 20 -18.56 13.04 -18.79
C GLY A 20 -20.00 13.60 -18.91
N ASP A 21 -20.91 12.80 -19.48
CA ASP A 21 -22.32 13.15 -19.63
C ASP A 21 -23.04 13.23 -18.28
N LEU A 22 -22.76 12.29 -17.37
CA LEU A 22 -23.32 12.27 -16.01
C LEU A 22 -23.01 13.56 -15.23
N PHE A 23 -21.83 14.15 -15.46
CA PHE A 23 -21.42 15.41 -14.86
C PHE A 23 -21.69 16.64 -15.75
N ASN A 24 -22.54 16.51 -16.78
CA ASN A 24 -22.95 17.59 -17.70
C ASN A 24 -21.78 18.32 -18.36
N MET A 25 -20.68 17.62 -18.65
CA MET A 25 -19.54 18.23 -19.30
C MET A 25 -19.86 18.55 -20.77
N PRO A 26 -19.50 19.74 -21.30
CA PRO A 26 -19.65 20.04 -22.71
C PRO A 26 -18.87 19.05 -23.60
N PRO A 27 -19.40 18.61 -24.76
CA PRO A 27 -18.76 17.61 -25.61
C PRO A 27 -17.31 17.97 -26.02
N ALA A 28 -17.04 19.25 -26.26
CA ALA A 28 -15.70 19.73 -26.57
C ALA A 28 -14.72 19.55 -25.39
N ALA A 29 -15.19 19.85 -24.16
CA ALA A 29 -14.40 19.68 -22.95
C ALA A 29 -14.17 18.19 -22.63
N GLN A 30 -15.20 17.35 -22.82
CA GLN A 30 -15.07 15.89 -22.69
C GLN A 30 -13.98 15.35 -23.60
N LYS A 31 -14.01 15.71 -24.90
CA LYS A 31 -13.02 15.24 -25.87
C LYS A 31 -11.59 15.61 -25.46
N ILE A 32 -11.38 16.85 -25.03
CA ILE A 32 -10.06 17.32 -24.57
C ILE A 32 -9.62 16.53 -23.33
N GLN A 33 -10.51 16.35 -22.35
CA GLN A 33 -10.20 15.65 -21.11
C GLN A 33 -9.94 14.16 -21.35
N MET A 34 -10.72 13.51 -22.21
CA MET A 34 -10.53 12.10 -22.57
C MET A 34 -9.16 11.87 -23.22
N GLU A 35 -8.73 12.74 -24.15
CA GLU A 35 -7.40 12.58 -24.76
C GLU A 35 -6.26 12.72 -23.74
N LYS A 36 -6.38 13.66 -22.78
CA LYS A 36 -5.44 13.75 -21.65
C LYS A 36 -5.43 12.45 -20.84
N LEU A 37 -6.62 11.96 -20.47
CA LEU A 37 -6.77 10.77 -19.63
C LEU A 37 -6.33 9.48 -20.32
N TYR A 38 -6.45 9.38 -21.65
CA TYR A 38 -5.95 8.24 -22.41
C TYR A 38 -4.43 8.14 -22.40
N ALA A 39 -3.75 9.28 -22.52
CA ALA A 39 -2.30 9.35 -22.41
C ALA A 39 -1.88 9.03 -20.98
N PHE A 40 -2.53 9.67 -20.02
CA PHE A 40 -2.29 9.54 -18.59
C PHE A 40 -2.43 8.10 -18.08
N SER A 41 -3.53 7.42 -18.43
CA SER A 41 -3.82 6.07 -17.95
C SER A 41 -3.25 4.96 -18.84
N ARG A 42 -2.53 5.32 -19.92
CA ARG A 42 -2.04 4.42 -20.98
C ARG A 42 -3.14 3.53 -21.60
N LEU A 43 -4.40 3.99 -21.58
CA LEU A 43 -5.54 3.26 -22.16
C LEU A 43 -5.83 3.65 -23.62
N GLY A 44 -5.08 4.59 -24.20
CA GLY A 44 -5.24 5.02 -25.58
C GLY A 44 -5.30 3.91 -26.64
N PRO A 45 -4.45 2.86 -26.58
CA PRO A 45 -4.53 1.72 -27.51
C PRO A 45 -5.79 0.86 -27.35
N PHE A 46 -6.53 1.01 -26.24
CA PHE A 46 -7.64 0.15 -25.85
C PHE A 46 -9.00 0.85 -25.87
N LYS A 47 -9.09 2.06 -26.46
CA LYS A 47 -10.32 2.89 -26.48
C LYS A 47 -11.60 2.12 -26.87
N GLN A 48 -11.50 1.23 -27.86
CA GLN A 48 -12.64 0.46 -28.38
C GLN A 48 -12.83 -0.91 -27.71
N ARG A 49 -11.97 -1.28 -26.76
CA ARG A 49 -12.09 -2.56 -26.05
C ARG A 49 -13.18 -2.46 -24.99
N LEU A 50 -13.98 -3.51 -24.86
CA LEU A 50 -15.00 -3.62 -23.80
C LEU A 50 -14.34 -3.63 -22.42
N ALA A 51 -14.89 -2.86 -21.47
CA ALA A 51 -14.35 -2.77 -20.13
C ALA A 51 -14.31 -4.12 -19.42
N GLY A 52 -15.28 -5.01 -19.69
CA GLY A 52 -15.30 -6.38 -19.17
C GLY A 52 -14.09 -7.22 -19.58
N GLN A 53 -13.49 -6.92 -20.73
CA GLN A 53 -12.35 -7.65 -21.31
C GLN A 53 -10.98 -7.10 -20.88
N LEU A 54 -10.94 -6.07 -20.03
CA LEU A 54 -9.70 -5.48 -19.51
C LEU A 54 -9.11 -6.34 -18.37
N SER A 55 -7.79 -6.28 -18.15
CA SER A 55 -7.18 -6.84 -16.95
C SER A 55 -7.63 -6.09 -15.69
N GLY A 56 -7.43 -6.67 -14.49
CA GLY A 56 -7.78 -6.00 -13.23
C GLY A 56 -7.15 -4.60 -13.11
N GLY A 57 -5.84 -4.48 -13.37
CA GLY A 57 -5.15 -3.19 -13.36
C GLY A 57 -5.67 -2.20 -14.41
N MET A 58 -5.98 -2.66 -15.62
CA MET A 58 -6.59 -1.80 -16.65
C MET A 58 -7.98 -1.32 -16.25
N LYS A 59 -8.78 -2.16 -15.57
CA LYS A 59 -10.09 -1.75 -15.03
C LYS A 59 -9.93 -0.68 -13.96
N GLN A 60 -8.95 -0.81 -13.05
CA GLN A 60 -8.69 0.21 -12.03
C GLN A 60 -8.25 1.54 -12.66
N LYS A 61 -7.36 1.49 -13.67
CA LYS A 61 -6.97 2.68 -14.43
C LYS A 61 -8.16 3.33 -15.14
N LEU A 62 -9.06 2.54 -15.73
CA LEU A 62 -10.28 3.07 -16.35
C LEU A 62 -11.21 3.71 -15.30
N ALA A 63 -11.39 3.08 -14.14
CA ALA A 63 -12.21 3.63 -13.06
C ALA A 63 -11.67 4.98 -12.58
N LEU A 64 -10.35 5.08 -12.39
CA LEU A 64 -9.69 6.34 -12.05
C LEU A 64 -9.87 7.39 -13.16
N SER A 65 -9.67 7.03 -14.43
CA SER A 65 -9.92 7.95 -15.55
C SER A 65 -11.37 8.44 -15.60
N CYS A 66 -12.34 7.56 -15.37
CA CYS A 66 -13.76 7.95 -15.32
C CYS A 66 -14.04 8.95 -14.19
N MET A 67 -13.46 8.74 -13.01
CA MET A 67 -13.56 9.67 -11.88
C MET A 67 -12.90 11.02 -12.19
N LEU A 68 -11.79 11.03 -12.94
CA LEU A 68 -11.08 12.26 -13.31
C LEU A 68 -11.73 13.04 -14.45
N MET A 69 -12.77 12.51 -15.10
CA MET A 69 -13.50 13.21 -16.16
C MET A 69 -13.98 14.59 -15.69
N HIS A 70 -14.62 14.65 -14.53
CA HIS A 70 -15.20 15.88 -13.99
C HIS A 70 -14.23 16.74 -13.16
N GLN A 71 -12.92 16.43 -13.19
CA GLN A 71 -11.85 17.18 -12.53
C GLN A 71 -12.13 17.46 -11.03
N PRO A 72 -12.32 16.41 -10.21
CA PRO A 72 -12.56 16.58 -8.78
C PRO A 72 -11.36 17.20 -8.06
N ARG A 73 -11.62 17.95 -6.99
CA ARG A 73 -10.58 18.44 -6.06
C ARG A 73 -10.20 17.42 -5.00
N VAL A 74 -11.04 16.42 -4.76
CA VAL A 74 -10.83 15.37 -3.75
C VAL A 74 -11.20 14.02 -4.35
N ILE A 75 -10.32 13.05 -4.16
CA ILE A 75 -10.48 11.67 -4.59
C ILE A 75 -10.37 10.76 -3.37
N VAL A 76 -11.29 9.82 -3.24
CA VAL A 76 -11.25 8.77 -2.21
C VAL A 76 -11.20 7.42 -2.89
N LEU A 77 -10.15 6.66 -2.59
CA LEU A 77 -9.88 5.34 -3.17
C LEU A 77 -9.90 4.29 -2.07
N ASP A 78 -10.79 3.32 -2.20
CA ASP A 78 -10.90 2.21 -1.27
C ASP A 78 -10.16 0.99 -1.82
N GLU A 79 -8.98 0.66 -1.25
CA GLU A 79 -8.14 -0.47 -1.65
C GLU A 79 -7.93 -0.57 -3.18
N PRO A 80 -7.48 0.51 -3.86
CA PRO A 80 -7.59 0.64 -5.32
C PRO A 80 -6.75 -0.38 -6.09
N THR A 81 -5.72 -0.93 -5.47
CA THR A 81 -4.74 -1.84 -6.07
C THR A 81 -4.88 -3.27 -5.53
N PHE A 82 -5.91 -3.55 -4.71
CA PHE A 82 -6.15 -4.90 -4.19
C PHE A 82 -6.42 -5.89 -5.33
N GLY A 83 -5.64 -6.98 -5.35
CA GLY A 83 -5.73 -8.02 -6.38
C GLY A 83 -5.21 -7.61 -7.75
N VAL A 84 -4.49 -6.48 -7.85
CA VAL A 84 -3.80 -6.05 -9.07
C VAL A 84 -2.37 -6.59 -9.07
N ASP A 85 -1.84 -6.97 -10.24
CA ASP A 85 -0.47 -7.46 -10.36
C ASP A 85 0.56 -6.36 -10.03
N PRO A 86 1.81 -6.72 -9.63
CA PRO A 86 2.80 -5.76 -9.18
C PRO A 86 3.13 -4.65 -10.19
N VAL A 87 3.14 -4.97 -11.49
CA VAL A 87 3.47 -4.00 -12.56
C VAL A 87 2.33 -2.99 -12.70
N SER A 88 1.09 -3.47 -12.83
CA SER A 88 -0.08 -2.60 -12.92
C SER A 88 -0.28 -1.74 -11.67
N ARG A 89 0.06 -2.26 -10.49
CA ARG A 89 0.04 -1.53 -9.21
C ARG A 89 1.02 -0.37 -9.22
N HIS A 90 2.25 -0.61 -9.67
CA HIS A 90 3.25 0.45 -9.84
C HIS A 90 2.77 1.53 -10.81
N GLU A 91 2.29 1.15 -11.99
CA GLU A 91 1.73 2.10 -12.96
C GLU A 91 0.55 2.91 -12.37
N PHE A 92 -0.29 2.29 -11.55
CA PHE A 92 -1.40 2.98 -10.88
C PHE A 92 -0.89 4.05 -9.90
N TRP A 93 0.16 3.75 -9.13
CA TRP A 93 0.77 4.72 -8.23
C TRP A 93 1.50 5.84 -8.95
N GLU A 94 2.14 5.59 -10.10
CA GLU A 94 2.67 6.66 -10.97
C GLU A 94 1.58 7.69 -11.31
N ILE A 95 0.40 7.19 -11.69
CA ILE A 95 -0.77 8.02 -12.01
C ILE A 95 -1.20 8.85 -10.78
N LEU A 96 -1.25 8.27 -9.58
CA LEU A 96 -1.59 9.01 -8.36
C LEU A 96 -0.56 10.10 -8.01
N HIS A 97 0.73 9.83 -8.21
CA HIS A 97 1.79 10.81 -7.98
C HIS A 97 1.68 12.01 -8.91
N GLU A 98 1.33 11.79 -10.17
CA GLU A 98 1.08 12.87 -11.13
C GLU A 98 -0.13 13.75 -10.75
N LEU A 99 -1.13 13.21 -10.04
CA LEU A 99 -2.26 13.99 -9.53
C LEU A 99 -1.86 14.94 -8.39
N ARG A 100 -0.83 14.59 -7.61
CA ARG A 100 -0.31 15.42 -6.51
C ARG A 100 0.05 16.84 -6.98
N GLY A 101 0.51 16.98 -8.22
CA GLY A 101 0.89 18.26 -8.81
C GLY A 101 -0.27 19.12 -9.34
N GLN A 102 -1.53 18.67 -9.21
CA GLN A 102 -2.69 19.29 -9.86
C GLN A 102 -3.74 19.85 -8.89
N ASP A 103 -3.35 20.22 -7.66
CA ASP A 103 -4.26 20.69 -6.59
C ASP A 103 -5.39 19.69 -6.24
N VAL A 104 -5.14 18.39 -6.43
CA VAL A 104 -6.07 17.31 -6.10
C VAL A 104 -5.62 16.63 -4.81
N ALA A 105 -6.51 16.58 -3.81
CA ALA A 105 -6.30 15.78 -2.60
C ALA A 105 -6.72 14.33 -2.84
N VAL A 106 -5.83 13.38 -2.57
CA VAL A 106 -6.10 11.94 -2.73
C VAL A 106 -6.05 11.27 -1.35
N LEU A 107 -7.15 10.62 -0.97
CA LEU A 107 -7.23 9.74 0.19
C LEU A 107 -7.28 8.30 -0.29
N VAL A 108 -6.36 7.47 0.18
CA VAL A 108 -6.27 6.04 -0.17
C VAL A 108 -6.35 5.21 1.10
N SER A 109 -7.21 4.20 1.12
CA SER A 109 -7.07 3.06 2.05
C SER A 109 -6.27 1.96 1.38
N THR A 110 -5.34 1.37 2.12
CA THR A 110 -4.55 0.23 1.65
C THR A 110 -4.13 -0.65 2.82
N ALA A 111 -4.16 -1.96 2.61
CA ALA A 111 -3.56 -2.94 3.52
C ALA A 111 -2.04 -3.13 3.27
N TYR A 112 -1.50 -2.53 2.23
CA TYR A 112 -0.11 -2.68 1.82
C TYR A 112 0.74 -1.52 2.35
N MET A 113 1.69 -1.79 3.25
CA MET A 113 2.49 -0.71 3.83
C MET A 113 3.50 -0.11 2.85
N ASP A 114 3.96 -0.86 1.85
CA ASP A 114 4.81 -0.34 0.76
C ASP A 114 4.08 0.73 -0.06
N GLU A 115 2.76 0.64 -0.16
CA GLU A 115 1.92 1.67 -0.73
C GLU A 115 1.74 2.86 0.20
N ALA A 116 1.47 2.62 1.49
CA ALA A 116 1.37 3.69 2.49
C ALA A 116 2.64 4.55 2.54
N MET A 117 3.83 3.95 2.37
CA MET A 117 5.11 4.67 2.29
C MET A 117 5.19 5.68 1.14
N GLN A 118 4.34 5.58 0.11
CA GLN A 118 4.32 6.50 -1.02
C GLN A 118 3.50 7.77 -0.75
N CYS A 119 2.69 7.76 0.32
CA CYS A 119 1.82 8.87 0.70
C CYS A 119 2.58 9.99 1.43
N ASP A 120 2.08 11.22 1.32
CA ASP A 120 2.62 12.37 2.08
C ASP A 120 2.40 12.21 3.58
N ARG A 121 1.26 11.62 3.96
CA ARG A 121 0.88 11.30 5.34
C ARG A 121 0.17 9.95 5.39
N VAL A 122 0.36 9.23 6.48
CA VAL A 122 -0.18 7.90 6.72
C VAL A 122 -0.89 7.90 8.05
N GLY A 123 -2.14 7.44 8.05
CA GLY A 123 -2.90 7.13 9.25
C GLY A 123 -2.92 5.62 9.47
N LEU A 124 -2.36 5.15 10.58
CA LEU A 124 -2.44 3.74 10.97
C LEU A 124 -3.73 3.51 11.74
N MET A 125 -4.58 2.57 11.31
CA MET A 125 -5.88 2.31 11.92
C MET A 125 -6.02 0.87 12.41
N TYR A 126 -6.66 0.69 13.57
CA TYR A 126 -7.02 -0.62 14.13
C TYR A 126 -8.31 -0.51 14.95
N GLU A 127 -9.22 -1.48 14.79
CA GLU A 127 -10.53 -1.50 15.50
C GLU A 127 -11.25 -0.15 15.51
N SER A 128 -11.36 0.47 14.33
CA SER A 128 -12.00 1.78 14.12
C SER A 128 -11.32 2.96 14.84
N ARG A 129 -10.11 2.79 15.35
CA ARG A 129 -9.30 3.84 15.98
C ARG A 129 -8.08 4.18 15.13
N LEU A 130 -7.77 5.46 15.07
CA LEU A 130 -6.52 5.96 14.50
C LEU A 130 -5.42 5.84 15.57
N LEU A 131 -4.47 4.93 15.35
CA LEU A 131 -3.36 4.68 16.27
C LEU A 131 -2.29 5.77 16.18
N ALA A 132 -1.97 6.19 14.95
CA ALA A 132 -0.98 7.23 14.67
C ALA A 132 -1.28 7.91 13.33
N LEU A 133 -0.86 9.16 13.17
CA LEU A 133 -0.99 9.92 11.93
C LEU A 133 0.16 10.91 11.77
N ASP A 134 1.06 10.65 10.82
CA ASP A 134 2.20 11.51 10.50
C ASP A 134 2.66 11.27 9.05
N THR A 135 3.71 11.94 8.61
CA THR A 135 4.51 11.54 7.45
C THR A 135 5.06 10.11 7.66
N PRO A 136 5.30 9.33 6.59
CA PRO A 136 5.87 7.98 6.75
C PRO A 136 7.15 7.97 7.59
N GLN A 137 8.06 8.92 7.35
CA GLN A 137 9.29 9.04 8.14
C GLN A 137 9.01 9.47 9.59
N GLY A 138 8.08 10.39 9.81
CA GLY A 138 7.66 10.82 11.16
C GLY A 138 7.11 9.65 11.99
N LEU A 139 6.30 8.79 11.36
CA LEU A 139 5.82 7.56 11.97
C LEU A 139 6.99 6.64 12.37
N LEU A 140 7.92 6.36 11.45
CA LEU A 140 9.07 5.49 11.70
C LEU A 140 10.00 6.03 12.80
N ASN A 141 10.16 7.35 12.88
CA ASN A 141 10.93 8.00 13.95
C ASN A 141 10.29 7.80 15.34
N GLY A 142 8.99 7.50 15.39
CA GLY A 142 8.27 7.17 16.62
C GLY A 142 8.55 5.76 17.15
N PHE A 143 9.24 4.90 16.40
CA PHE A 143 9.55 3.55 16.84
C PHE A 143 10.60 3.54 17.97
N PRO A 144 10.32 2.95 19.15
CA PRO A 144 11.28 2.91 20.24
C PRO A 144 12.35 1.85 19.97
N GLY A 145 13.52 2.29 19.50
CA GLY A 145 14.70 1.45 19.34
C GLY A 145 15.01 1.10 17.89
N TYR A 146 15.29 -0.18 17.61
CA TYR A 146 15.68 -0.62 16.27
C TYR A 146 15.31 -2.09 16.01
N ILE A 147 15.44 -2.51 14.75
CA ILE A 147 15.18 -3.89 14.34
C ILE A 147 16.50 -4.63 14.13
N MET A 148 16.57 -5.87 14.61
CA MET A 148 17.57 -6.85 14.18
C MET A 148 16.95 -7.74 13.12
N ARG A 149 17.53 -7.76 11.93
CA ARG A 149 17.14 -8.64 10.82
C ARG A 149 18.16 -9.77 10.68
N LEU A 150 17.65 -11.00 10.56
CA LEU A 150 18.42 -12.17 10.17
C LEU A 150 17.67 -12.92 9.08
N GLU A 151 18.40 -13.64 8.23
CA GLU A 151 17.84 -14.52 7.20
C GLU A 151 18.04 -15.96 7.63
N ALA A 152 17.17 -16.86 7.19
CA ALA A 152 17.22 -18.27 7.53
C ALA A 152 16.89 -19.13 6.32
N GLU A 153 17.49 -20.32 6.22
CA GLU A 153 17.08 -21.31 5.19
C GLU A 153 15.65 -21.81 5.40
N LYS A 154 15.16 -21.77 6.64
CA LYS A 154 13.82 -22.21 7.07
C LYS A 154 13.19 -21.15 7.98
N PRO A 155 12.78 -20.00 7.42
CA PRO A 155 12.35 -18.85 8.20
C PRO A 155 11.14 -19.16 9.09
N GLU A 156 10.21 -19.99 8.64
CA GLU A 156 9.04 -20.42 9.39
C GLU A 156 9.38 -21.17 10.69
N LYS A 157 10.42 -22.02 10.65
CA LYS A 157 10.87 -22.78 11.82
C LYS A 157 11.61 -21.89 12.80
N VAL A 158 12.49 -21.03 12.30
CA VAL A 158 13.23 -20.07 13.13
C VAL A 158 12.28 -19.07 13.76
N TYR A 159 11.30 -18.55 13.03
CA TYR A 159 10.24 -17.69 13.55
C TYR A 159 9.46 -18.35 14.69
N THR A 160 8.99 -19.59 14.48
CA THR A 160 8.26 -20.34 15.50
C THR A 160 9.11 -20.54 16.75
N TRP A 161 10.38 -20.90 16.56
CA TRP A 161 11.32 -21.09 17.65
C TRP A 161 11.60 -19.80 18.43
N LEU A 162 11.83 -18.68 17.74
CA LEU A 162 12.07 -17.36 18.34
C LEU A 162 10.85 -16.85 19.10
N ARG A 163 9.65 -17.01 18.54
CA ARG A 163 8.39 -16.57 19.16
C ARG A 163 8.08 -17.30 20.47
N THR A 164 8.65 -18.47 20.72
CA THR A 164 8.52 -19.18 22.01
C THR A 164 9.46 -18.66 23.09
N ARG A 165 10.50 -17.90 22.73
CA ARG A 165 11.59 -17.46 23.63
C ARG A 165 11.63 -15.94 23.82
N LEU A 166 11.12 -15.19 22.85
CA LEU A 166 10.97 -13.74 22.90
C LEU A 166 9.50 -13.36 23.13
N PRO A 167 9.22 -12.21 23.78
CA PRO A 167 7.86 -11.72 23.96
C PRO A 167 7.07 -11.61 22.66
N ARG A 168 5.73 -11.73 22.76
CA ARG A 168 4.81 -11.62 21.62
C ARG A 168 4.97 -10.28 20.90
N GLY A 169 4.77 -10.31 19.58
CA GLY A 169 4.83 -9.18 18.64
C GLY A 169 6.23 -8.61 18.36
N ARG A 170 7.26 -9.09 19.07
CA ARG A 170 8.66 -8.71 18.82
C ARG A 170 9.32 -9.42 17.66
N VAL A 171 8.76 -10.54 17.21
CA VAL A 171 9.35 -11.36 16.14
C VAL A 171 8.35 -11.40 15.00
N GLN A 172 8.80 -11.06 13.79
CA GLN A 172 7.97 -11.04 12.60
C GLN A 172 8.71 -11.67 11.41
N LEU A 173 7.95 -12.33 10.53
CA LEU A 173 8.42 -12.76 9.22
C LEU A 173 8.28 -11.59 8.24
N PHE A 174 9.37 -11.27 7.55
CA PHE A 174 9.39 -10.24 6.51
C PHE A 174 10.13 -10.74 5.27
N GLY A 175 9.35 -11.24 4.30
CA GLY A 175 9.88 -11.92 3.12
C GLY A 175 10.66 -13.17 3.52
N ASP A 176 11.95 -13.20 3.19
CA ASP A 176 12.92 -14.24 3.55
C ASP A 176 13.66 -13.97 4.88
N GLY A 177 13.40 -12.82 5.52
CA GLY A 177 14.03 -12.42 6.76
C GLY A 177 13.10 -12.47 7.95
N ILE A 178 13.72 -12.43 9.13
CA ILE A 178 13.07 -12.39 10.42
C ILE A 178 13.47 -11.09 11.09
N HIS A 179 12.49 -10.28 11.44
CA HIS A 179 12.66 -9.04 12.18
C HIS A 179 12.46 -9.30 13.67
N ILE A 180 13.37 -8.77 14.48
CA ILE A 180 13.34 -8.81 15.93
C ILE A 180 13.41 -7.38 16.46
N ALA A 181 12.35 -6.91 17.12
CA ALA A 181 12.29 -5.58 17.70
C ALA A 181 13.10 -5.49 19.00
N ILE A 182 13.99 -4.51 19.09
CA ILE A 182 14.85 -4.22 20.24
C ILE A 182 14.59 -2.80 20.74
N ARG A 183 14.04 -2.65 21.95
CA ARG A 183 13.66 -1.35 22.54
C ARG A 183 14.68 -0.83 23.57
N ASN A 184 15.40 -1.72 24.23
CA ASN A 184 16.38 -1.35 25.26
C ASN A 184 17.57 -2.33 25.34
N GLY A 185 18.55 -2.02 26.19
CA GLY A 185 19.78 -2.80 26.33
C GLY A 185 19.59 -4.19 26.96
N GLU A 186 18.57 -4.39 27.80
CA GLU A 186 18.26 -5.71 28.37
C GLU A 186 17.67 -6.64 27.32
N GLU A 187 16.74 -6.12 26.53
CA GLU A 187 16.13 -6.82 25.40
C GLU A 187 17.16 -7.21 24.37
N ARG A 188 18.12 -6.32 24.09
CA ARG A 188 19.25 -6.61 23.20
C ARG A 188 20.03 -7.84 23.67
N LYS A 189 20.45 -7.88 24.93
CA LYS A 189 21.22 -9.02 25.47
C LYS A 189 20.43 -10.31 25.35
N LYS A 190 19.17 -10.30 25.78
CA LYS A 190 18.28 -11.46 25.69
C LYS A 190 18.10 -11.93 24.25
N ALA A 191 17.91 -11.02 23.30
CA ALA A 191 17.78 -11.35 21.88
C ALA A 191 19.08 -11.93 21.32
N GLU A 192 20.24 -11.32 21.61
CA GLU A 192 21.55 -11.84 21.16
C GLU A 192 21.84 -13.24 21.70
N ASP A 193 21.50 -13.53 22.95
CA ASP A 193 21.68 -14.85 23.56
C ASP A 193 20.74 -15.89 22.93
N VAL A 194 19.47 -15.53 22.74
CA VAL A 194 18.49 -16.39 22.05
C VAL A 194 18.89 -16.63 20.59
N ILE A 195 19.41 -15.64 19.87
CA ILE A 195 19.83 -15.80 18.47
C ILE A 195 21.00 -16.79 18.34
N LYS A 196 21.94 -16.81 19.30
CA LYS A 196 23.07 -17.77 19.30
C LYS A 196 22.62 -19.22 19.47
N GLU A 197 21.46 -19.44 20.11
CA GLU A 197 20.92 -20.77 20.39
C GLU A 197 19.99 -21.30 19.27
N ILE A 198 19.82 -20.56 18.16
CA ILE A 198 18.94 -20.98 17.06
C ILE A 198 19.44 -22.32 16.48
N PRO A 199 18.61 -23.38 16.45
CA PRO A 199 19.00 -24.72 16.00
C PRO A 199 19.04 -24.87 14.46
N HIS A 200 18.94 -23.76 13.74
CA HIS A 200 18.83 -23.71 12.29
C HIS A 200 19.85 -22.72 11.72
N LYS A 201 20.28 -22.96 10.48
CA LYS A 201 21.24 -22.10 9.81
C LYS A 201 20.62 -20.73 9.51
N THR A 202 21.28 -19.69 10.01
CA THR A 202 20.88 -18.29 9.85
C THR A 202 22.06 -17.44 9.40
N SER A 203 21.77 -16.30 8.77
CA SER A 203 22.77 -15.25 8.57
C SER A 203 23.02 -14.50 9.88
N PRO A 204 24.17 -13.83 10.04
CA PRO A 204 24.41 -12.98 11.20
C PRO A 204 23.34 -11.90 11.30
N ALA A 205 22.75 -11.74 12.48
CA ALA A 205 21.75 -10.71 12.71
C ALA A 205 22.37 -9.32 12.55
N LYS A 206 21.76 -8.47 11.74
CA LYS A 206 22.20 -7.10 11.45
C LYS A 206 21.16 -6.11 11.92
N LYS A 207 21.64 -4.96 12.39
CA LYS A 207 20.75 -3.82 12.68
C LYS A 207 20.19 -3.29 11.35
N THR A 208 18.89 -3.07 11.31
CA THR A 208 18.16 -2.44 10.20
C THR A 208 17.20 -1.38 10.74
N GLU A 209 16.76 -0.49 9.86
CA GLU A 209 15.71 0.48 10.17
C GLU A 209 14.34 -0.23 10.29
N PRO A 210 13.46 0.26 11.17
CA PRO A 210 12.10 -0.25 11.28
C PRO A 210 11.29 0.08 10.03
N GLN A 211 10.32 -0.78 9.73
CA GLN A 211 9.32 -0.57 8.69
C GLN A 211 7.95 -0.25 9.30
N LEU A 212 7.00 0.19 8.48
CA LEU A 212 5.65 0.55 8.95
C LEU A 212 4.94 -0.65 9.57
N GLU A 213 5.18 -1.87 9.08
CA GLU A 213 4.68 -3.11 9.68
C GLU A 213 5.20 -3.30 11.10
N ASP A 214 6.51 -3.09 11.32
CA ASP A 214 7.13 -3.23 12.64
C ASP A 214 6.52 -2.21 13.63
N LEU A 215 6.34 -0.97 13.17
CA LEU A 215 5.69 0.07 13.95
C LEU A 215 4.22 -0.25 14.24
N PHE A 216 3.48 -0.72 13.25
CA PHE A 216 2.07 -1.07 13.41
C PHE A 216 1.90 -2.17 14.46
N LEU A 217 2.69 -3.24 14.40
CA LEU A 217 2.67 -4.30 15.41
C LEU A 217 3.06 -3.79 16.80
N HIS A 218 4.07 -2.92 16.88
CA HIS A 218 4.45 -2.31 18.14
C HIS A 218 3.29 -1.52 18.77
N LEU A 219 2.60 -0.68 17.98
CA LEU A 219 1.44 0.08 18.44
C LEU A 219 0.29 -0.84 18.88
N LEU A 220 0.09 -1.99 18.21
CA LEU A 220 -0.92 -2.96 18.63
C LEU A 220 -0.62 -3.59 19.99
N GLU A 221 0.66 -3.85 20.31
CA GLU A 221 1.04 -4.36 21.63
C GLU A 221 0.72 -3.36 22.75
N GLU A 222 0.95 -2.06 22.51
CA GLU A 222 0.70 -1.03 23.52
C GLU A 222 -0.80 -0.85 23.83
N GLN A 223 -1.68 -1.13 22.86
CA GLN A 223 -3.13 -1.06 23.06
C GLN A 223 -3.69 -2.23 23.89
N HIS A 224 -2.94 -3.32 24.07
CA HIS A 224 -3.37 -4.53 24.80
C HIS A 224 -2.85 -4.60 26.25
N VAL A 225 -2.53 -3.44 26.86
CA VAL A 225 -2.24 -3.32 28.30
C VAL A 225 -3.53 -3.15 29.10
#